data_AF-D2NR58-F1
#
_entry.id   AF-D2NR58-F1
#
_cell.length_a   1.000
_cell.length_b   1.000
_cell.length_c   1.000
_cell.angle_alpha   90.00
_cell.angle_beta   90.00
_cell.angle_gamma   90.00
#
_symmetry.space_group_name_H-M   'P 1'
#
loop_
_entity.id
_entity.type
_entity.pdbx_description
1 polymer ?
#
loop_
_entity_poly.entity_id
_entity_poly.type
_entity_poly.pdbx_seq_one_letter_code
_entity_poly.pdbx_strand_id
1 'polypeptide(L)'
;MRKVKSMAKKPFASLALIGIACCLGVSSCSTTVEVKQDIRNVLASYENPSPDINVALVNEVKKCMSEKSFTYSGSQNIIYGTSIHELAMSGAHLPNEEAATQGYLSTRQDNASSSNAPAMENPAYRKAFQGDPQAADSKTVTITMSNGAQVGMATDSCIGRAAEAVFGSAENYLKYTNFINELITGGSKNNAVEEMGKYYRDDTTYGACMKESGYADIQHFGDAPSYAEKTWGKYKAANAAANAEEQSLAHADYNCQKSTGILTKAQNIYYEKAATWLNEHEPLILEVRDIERQAQERAAALVNGN
;
A
#
# COMPACT_ATOMS: atom_id res chain seq x y z
N MET A 1 -32.94 6.09 61.45
CA MET A 1 -31.49 6.33 61.24
C MET A 1 -31.00 5.49 60.06
N ARG A 2 -30.16 6.09 59.20
CA ARG A 2 -29.42 5.56 58.02
C ARG A 2 -30.28 5.15 56.81
N LYS A 3 -30.51 6.05 55.84
CA LYS A 3 -29.67 6.55 54.70
C LYS A 3 -29.85 5.73 53.42
N VAL A 4 -30.66 6.30 52.53
CA VAL A 4 -30.86 5.98 51.11
C VAL A 4 -29.64 6.43 50.30
N LYS A 5 -29.21 5.64 49.30
CA LYS A 5 -28.43 6.13 48.16
C LYS A 5 -29.16 5.76 46.86
N SER A 6 -29.57 6.81 46.16
CA SER A 6 -30.15 6.84 44.83
C SER A 6 -29.07 6.56 43.77
N MET A 7 -29.38 5.70 42.80
CA MET A 7 -28.65 5.60 41.52
C MET A 7 -29.43 6.37 40.46
N ALA A 8 -28.78 7.40 39.92
CA ALA A 8 -29.32 8.27 38.88
C ALA A 8 -29.17 7.60 37.50
N LYS A 9 -30.30 7.51 36.78
CA LYS A 9 -30.34 7.36 35.33
C LYS A 9 -29.87 8.67 34.69
N LYS A 10 -29.05 8.57 33.62
CA LYS A 10 -28.84 9.68 32.68
C LYS A 10 -29.09 9.21 31.24
N PRO A 11 -29.50 10.13 30.35
CA PRO A 11 -30.37 9.82 29.23
C PRO A 11 -29.65 9.81 27.88
N PHE A 12 -30.34 9.23 26.90
CA PHE A 12 -30.14 9.38 25.46
C PHE A 12 -29.89 10.85 25.07
N ALA A 13 -28.86 11.10 24.25
CA ALA A 13 -28.66 12.37 23.56
C ALA A 13 -28.67 12.11 22.04
N SER A 14 -29.52 12.88 21.38
CA SER A 14 -30.00 12.75 20.01
C SER A 14 -28.97 13.14 18.94
N LEU A 15 -29.16 12.58 17.73
CA LEU A 15 -28.61 13.07 16.47
C LEU A 15 -28.85 14.58 16.32
N ALA A 16 -27.79 15.33 15.98
CA ALA A 16 -27.91 16.70 15.50
C ALA A 16 -27.77 16.71 13.97
N LEU A 17 -28.88 16.96 13.28
CA LEU A 17 -28.89 17.49 11.93
C LEU A 17 -28.23 18.87 11.93
N ILE A 18 -27.24 19.10 11.07
CA ILE A 18 -26.79 20.45 10.71
C ILE A 18 -27.28 20.73 9.31
N GLY A 19 -28.28 21.61 9.21
CA GLY A 19 -28.83 22.11 7.95
C GLY A 19 -27.85 23.06 7.27
N ILE A 20 -27.67 22.88 5.97
CA ILE A 20 -26.89 23.76 5.10
C ILE A 20 -27.83 24.84 4.55
N ALA A 21 -27.59 26.09 4.95
CA ALA A 21 -28.20 27.27 4.34
C ALA A 21 -27.47 27.60 3.03
N CYS A 22 -28.20 27.56 1.91
CA CYS A 22 -27.73 28.04 0.62
C CYS A 22 -27.58 29.56 0.64
N CYS A 23 -26.35 30.05 0.42
CA CYS A 23 -26.10 31.40 -0.07
C CYS A 23 -25.52 31.31 -1.49
N LEU A 24 -26.24 31.93 -2.43
CA LEU A 24 -25.89 32.10 -3.83
C LEU A 24 -24.67 33.03 -3.94
N GLY A 25 -23.62 32.59 -4.62
CA GLY A 25 -22.45 33.39 -4.96
C GLY A 25 -21.49 32.59 -5.82
N VAL A 26 -21.50 32.83 -7.13
CA VAL A 26 -20.65 32.17 -8.11
C VAL A 26 -19.22 32.68 -7.92
N SER A 27 -18.47 32.02 -7.05
CA SER A 27 -17.02 32.10 -6.97
C SER A 27 -16.55 30.66 -7.06
N SER A 28 -15.62 30.38 -7.97
CA SER A 28 -14.95 29.09 -8.08
C SER A 28 -14.15 28.84 -6.79
N CYS A 29 -14.85 28.40 -5.74
CA CYS A 29 -14.22 27.77 -4.60
C CYS A 29 -13.66 26.45 -5.10
N SER A 30 -12.36 26.47 -5.42
CA SER A 30 -11.54 25.28 -5.25
C SER A 30 -11.63 24.93 -3.76
N THR A 31 -12.60 24.10 -3.41
CA THR A 31 -12.67 23.52 -2.07
C THR A 31 -11.53 22.54 -1.99
N THR A 32 -10.36 23.01 -1.58
CA THR A 32 -9.35 22.14 -0.99
C THR A 32 -10.05 21.39 0.14
N VAL A 33 -10.39 20.13 -0.09
CA VAL A 33 -10.93 19.26 0.93
C VAL A 33 -9.84 19.14 1.99
N GLU A 34 -10.00 19.81 3.12
CA GLU A 34 -9.08 19.67 4.23
C GLU A 34 -9.21 18.23 4.75
N VAL A 35 -8.26 17.39 4.39
CA VAL A 35 -8.25 15.98 4.78
C VAL A 35 -7.92 15.91 6.26
N LYS A 36 -8.96 15.69 7.07
CA LYS A 36 -8.90 15.56 8.52
C LYS A 36 -7.78 14.61 8.94
N GLN A 37 -7.04 14.97 9.98
CA GLN A 37 -5.94 14.15 10.51
C GLN A 37 -6.38 12.71 10.84
N ASP A 38 -7.63 12.52 11.25
CA ASP A 38 -8.20 11.20 11.53
C ASP A 38 -8.21 10.30 10.29
N ILE A 39 -8.50 10.86 9.10
CA ILE A 39 -8.43 10.12 7.84
C ILE A 39 -6.99 9.69 7.57
N ARG A 40 -6.01 10.58 7.76
CA ARG A 40 -4.59 10.27 7.57
C ARG A 40 -4.11 9.14 8.47
N ASN A 41 -4.54 9.14 9.74
CA ASN A 41 -4.20 8.10 10.70
C ASN A 41 -4.82 6.74 10.33
N VAL A 42 -6.07 6.74 9.82
CA VAL A 42 -6.73 5.53 9.32
C VAL A 42 -6.00 4.97 8.10
N LEU A 43 -5.65 5.82 7.13
CA LEU A 43 -4.87 5.42 5.95
C LEU A 43 -3.52 4.78 6.37
N ALA A 44 -2.78 5.42 7.27
CA ALA A 44 -1.49 4.94 7.75
C ALA A 44 -1.58 3.59 8.51
N SER A 45 -2.71 3.31 9.19
CA SER A 45 -2.92 2.01 9.85
C SER A 45 -3.13 0.87 8.85
N TYR A 46 -3.73 1.13 7.69
CA TYR A 46 -3.93 0.11 6.66
C TYR A 46 -2.68 -0.11 5.80
N GLU A 47 -1.80 0.88 5.66
CA GLU A 47 -0.50 0.72 5.00
C GLU A 47 0.45 -0.21 5.78
N ASN A 48 0.20 -0.42 7.08
CA ASN A 48 1.03 -1.24 7.96
C ASN A 48 0.22 -2.38 8.59
N PRO A 49 0.07 -3.53 7.89
CA PRO A 49 -0.72 -4.65 8.41
C PRO A 49 -0.15 -5.16 9.74
N SER A 50 -1.04 -5.66 10.61
CA SER A 50 -0.66 -6.16 11.94
C SER A 50 0.46 -7.22 11.85
N PRO A 51 1.57 -7.06 12.59
CA PRO A 51 2.66 -8.03 12.61
C PRO A 51 2.20 -9.44 12.97
N ASP A 52 1.26 -9.57 13.92
CA ASP A 52 0.76 -10.86 14.40
C ASP A 52 -0.01 -11.62 13.30
N ILE A 53 -0.77 -10.90 12.46
CA ILE A 53 -1.45 -11.48 11.29
C ILE A 53 -0.41 -12.09 10.34
N ASN A 54 0.67 -11.35 10.04
CA ASN A 54 1.72 -11.84 9.15
C ASN A 54 2.46 -13.05 9.73
N VAL A 55 2.78 -13.05 11.03
CA VAL A 55 3.40 -14.21 11.69
C VAL A 55 2.49 -15.43 11.61
N ALA A 56 1.20 -15.29 11.92
CA ALA A 56 0.24 -16.39 11.85
C ALA A 56 0.12 -16.95 10.42
N LEU A 57 0.01 -16.09 9.41
CA LEU A 57 -0.02 -16.50 8.01
C LEU A 57 1.23 -17.28 7.61
N VAL A 58 2.42 -16.79 7.98
CA VAL A 58 3.69 -17.43 7.64
C VAL A 58 3.79 -18.80 8.29
N ASN A 59 3.35 -18.95 9.54
CA ASN A 59 3.34 -20.24 10.24
C ASN A 59 2.39 -21.25 9.58
N GLU A 60 1.18 -20.83 9.22
CA GLU A 60 0.22 -21.70 8.53
C GLU A 60 0.69 -22.10 7.12
N VAL A 61 1.30 -21.17 6.38
CA VAL A 61 1.93 -21.50 5.09
C VAL A 61 3.07 -22.49 5.28
N LYS A 62 3.96 -22.27 6.26
CA LYS A 62 5.06 -23.20 6.56
C LYS A 62 4.56 -24.61 6.84
N LYS A 63 3.51 -24.72 7.67
CA LYS A 63 2.86 -25.99 7.99
C LYS A 63 2.31 -26.67 6.74
N CYS A 64 1.52 -25.97 5.93
CA CYS A 64 0.96 -26.52 4.70
C CYS A 64 2.04 -26.94 3.68
N MET A 65 3.09 -26.13 3.51
CA MET A 65 4.18 -26.44 2.59
C MET A 65 4.94 -27.69 3.05
N SER A 66 5.18 -27.82 4.36
CA SER A 66 5.79 -29.02 4.94
C SER A 66 4.92 -30.26 4.73
N GLU A 67 3.60 -30.16 4.89
CA GLU A 67 2.66 -31.26 4.58
C GLU A 67 2.71 -31.69 3.11
N LYS A 68 3.07 -30.77 2.21
CA LYS A 68 3.27 -31.04 0.77
C LYS A 68 4.73 -31.37 0.42
N SER A 69 5.57 -31.67 1.40
CA SER A 69 6.99 -32.03 1.23
C SER A 69 7.85 -30.91 0.61
N PHE A 70 7.44 -29.65 0.77
CA PHE A 70 8.24 -28.48 0.39
C PHE A 70 8.75 -27.74 1.62
N THR A 71 9.97 -27.22 1.54
CA THR A 71 10.51 -26.31 2.56
C THR A 71 10.13 -24.88 2.18
N TYR A 72 9.45 -24.17 3.08
CA TYR A 72 9.20 -22.74 2.94
C TYR A 72 10.28 -21.96 3.71
N SER A 73 11.23 -21.37 2.98
CA SER A 73 12.32 -20.56 3.55
C SER A 73 11.98 -19.06 3.64
N GLY A 74 10.77 -18.67 3.26
CA GLY A 74 10.31 -17.29 3.38
C GLY A 74 10.31 -16.84 4.84
N SER A 75 11.17 -15.88 5.17
CA SER A 75 11.11 -15.09 6.41
C SER A 75 10.28 -13.82 6.24
N GLN A 76 9.71 -13.59 5.06
CA GLN A 76 9.02 -12.36 4.71
C GLN A 76 7.52 -12.43 4.97
N ASN A 77 6.93 -11.25 5.17
CA ASN A 77 5.49 -11.05 5.28
C ASN A 77 4.78 -11.63 4.04
N ILE A 78 3.63 -12.27 4.25
CA ILE A 78 2.78 -12.73 3.13
C ILE A 78 1.92 -11.56 2.64
N ILE A 79 1.47 -10.71 3.57
CA ILE A 79 0.81 -9.45 3.26
C ILE A 79 1.87 -8.36 3.33
N TYR A 80 2.23 -7.85 2.15
CA TYR A 80 3.04 -6.65 2.05
C TYR A 80 2.12 -5.43 2.17
N GLY A 81 2.47 -4.53 3.08
CA GLY A 81 1.95 -3.17 3.01
C GLY A 81 2.33 -2.61 1.64
N THR A 82 1.34 -2.12 0.91
CA THR A 82 1.60 -1.37 -0.32
C THR A 82 1.42 0.09 0.03
N SER A 83 2.50 0.86 -0.02
CA SER A 83 2.43 2.29 0.29
C SER A 83 2.08 3.10 -0.96
N ILE A 84 1.45 4.26 -0.78
CA ILE A 84 1.31 5.23 -1.88
C ILE A 84 2.67 5.63 -2.46
N HIS A 85 3.71 5.58 -1.62
CA HIS A 85 5.07 5.88 -2.02
C HIS A 85 5.58 4.89 -3.08
N GLU A 86 5.36 3.58 -2.87
CA GLU A 86 5.75 2.54 -3.82
C GLU A 86 4.96 2.60 -5.13
N LEU A 87 3.66 2.88 -5.08
CA LEU A 87 2.80 2.85 -6.26
C LEU A 87 2.82 4.12 -7.11
N ALA A 88 3.01 5.28 -6.48
CA ALA A 88 2.80 6.57 -7.14
C ALA A 88 3.86 7.63 -6.81
N MET A 89 4.83 7.31 -5.96
CA MET A 89 5.99 8.17 -5.71
C MET A 89 7.28 7.39 -5.91
N SER A 90 7.28 6.36 -6.78
CA SER A 90 8.47 5.60 -7.12
C SER A 90 9.50 6.52 -7.78
N GLY A 91 10.54 6.89 -7.03
CA GLY A 91 11.51 7.93 -7.42
C GLY A 91 11.59 9.11 -6.44
N ALA A 92 10.68 9.19 -5.47
CA ALA A 92 10.80 10.15 -4.39
C ALA A 92 11.97 9.77 -3.48
N HIS A 93 12.87 10.73 -3.26
CA HIS A 93 13.82 10.63 -2.17
C HIS A 93 13.05 10.98 -0.88
N LEU A 94 12.82 9.97 -0.03
CA LEU A 94 12.28 10.19 1.32
C LEU A 94 13.16 11.22 2.06
N PRO A 95 12.64 11.97 3.06
CA PRO A 95 13.24 13.21 3.57
C PRO A 95 14.63 13.10 4.22
N ASN A 96 15.28 11.94 4.14
CA ASN A 96 16.66 11.76 4.57
C ASN A 96 17.63 12.01 3.40
N GLU A 97 18.48 13.01 3.54
CA GLU A 97 19.59 13.29 2.62
C GLU A 97 20.53 12.07 2.46
N GLU A 98 20.64 11.19 3.46
CA GLU A 98 21.37 9.92 3.34
C GLU A 98 20.78 8.99 2.28
N ALA A 99 19.48 9.07 1.98
CA ALA A 99 18.89 8.27 0.91
C ALA A 99 19.39 8.71 -0.47
N ALA A 100 19.79 9.98 -0.65
CA ALA A 100 20.43 10.46 -1.87
C ALA A 100 21.85 9.87 -2.03
N THR A 101 22.57 9.62 -0.93
CA THR A 101 23.91 9.01 -0.98
C THR A 101 23.90 7.55 -1.46
N GLN A 102 22.77 6.85 -1.29
CA GLN A 102 22.59 5.48 -1.75
C GLN A 102 22.26 5.38 -3.26
N GLY A 103 21.92 6.51 -3.90
CA GLY A 103 21.49 6.58 -5.30
C GLY A 103 20.19 5.81 -5.56
N TYR A 104 19.99 5.39 -6.81
CA TYR A 104 18.75 4.78 -7.27
C TYR A 104 18.73 3.25 -7.12
N LEU A 105 17.53 2.69 -6.96
CA LEU A 105 17.32 1.24 -6.99
C LEU A 105 17.56 0.65 -8.39
N SER A 106 17.29 1.42 -9.44
CA SER A 106 17.39 1.00 -10.84
C SER A 106 18.81 0.64 -11.29
N THR A 107 19.83 1.14 -10.60
CA THR A 107 21.26 0.83 -10.85
C THR A 107 21.80 -0.30 -9.97
N ARG A 108 20.97 -0.87 -9.09
CA ARG A 108 21.34 -2.02 -8.25
C ARG A 108 21.29 -3.31 -9.08
N GLN A 109 22.30 -4.15 -8.91
CA GLN A 109 22.26 -5.53 -9.39
C GLN A 109 21.11 -6.27 -8.71
N ASP A 110 20.43 -7.12 -9.48
CA ASP A 110 19.37 -7.97 -8.94
C ASP A 110 20.01 -8.88 -7.89
N ASN A 111 19.64 -8.65 -6.63
CA ASN A 111 20.17 -9.44 -5.53
C ASN A 111 19.50 -10.82 -5.59
N ALA A 112 20.25 -11.84 -6.01
CA ALA A 112 19.82 -13.22 -5.85
C ALA A 112 19.95 -13.62 -4.37
N SER A 113 19.07 -13.16 -3.46
CA SER A 113 19.00 -13.75 -2.11
C SER A 113 17.76 -13.40 -1.28
N SER A 114 17.25 -14.43 -0.57
CA SER A 114 16.23 -14.50 0.50
C SER A 114 14.76 -14.69 0.15
N SER A 115 14.36 -14.57 -1.12
CA SER A 115 12.99 -14.87 -1.54
C SER A 115 12.85 -16.35 -1.93
N ASN A 116 11.62 -16.88 -1.85
CA ASN A 116 11.30 -18.17 -2.48
C ASN A 116 11.40 -18.09 -4.02
N ALA A 117 11.91 -17.01 -4.64
CA ALA A 117 11.91 -16.83 -6.09
C ALA A 117 12.52 -18.03 -6.85
N PRO A 118 13.68 -18.60 -6.46
CA PRO A 118 14.19 -19.81 -7.10
C PRO A 118 13.26 -21.03 -6.91
N ALA A 119 12.59 -21.14 -5.76
CA ALA A 119 11.62 -22.20 -5.52
C ALA A 119 10.31 -21.98 -6.32
N MET A 120 9.91 -20.73 -6.57
CA MET A 120 8.73 -20.35 -7.36
C MET A 120 8.89 -20.64 -8.86
N GLU A 121 10.13 -20.82 -9.34
CA GLU A 121 10.42 -21.34 -10.68
C GLU A 121 9.97 -22.80 -10.83
N ASN A 122 9.96 -23.59 -9.74
CA ASN A 122 9.43 -24.95 -9.74
C ASN A 122 7.89 -24.92 -9.80
N PRO A 123 7.27 -25.45 -10.89
CA PRO A 123 5.81 -25.42 -11.04
C PRO A 123 5.05 -26.16 -9.92
N ALA A 124 5.62 -27.24 -9.38
CA ALA A 124 4.98 -28.00 -8.30
C ALA A 124 5.01 -27.22 -6.97
N TYR A 125 6.12 -26.53 -6.68
CA TYR A 125 6.23 -25.64 -5.53
C TYR A 125 5.23 -24.48 -5.67
N ARG A 126 5.20 -23.83 -6.85
CA ARG A 126 4.27 -22.73 -7.14
C ARG A 126 2.81 -23.19 -7.00
N LYS A 127 2.43 -24.34 -7.58
CA LYS A 127 1.09 -24.91 -7.44
C LYS A 127 0.76 -25.22 -5.97
N ALA A 128 1.71 -25.73 -5.18
CA ALA A 128 1.49 -25.94 -3.76
C ALA A 128 1.28 -24.62 -2.98
N PHE A 129 2.10 -23.62 -3.27
CA PHE A 129 2.11 -22.35 -2.56
C PHE A 129 0.88 -21.48 -2.89
N GLN A 130 0.68 -21.13 -4.16
CA GLN A 130 -0.35 -20.17 -4.61
C GLN A 130 -1.52 -20.83 -5.37
N GLY A 131 -1.43 -22.14 -5.65
CA GLY A 131 -2.43 -22.85 -6.44
C GLY A 131 -2.28 -22.60 -7.94
N ASP A 132 -3.28 -23.05 -8.69
CA ASP A 132 -3.44 -22.75 -10.11
C ASP A 132 -4.90 -22.39 -10.38
N PRO A 133 -5.26 -21.10 -10.38
CA PRO A 133 -6.66 -20.69 -10.53
C PRO A 133 -7.24 -20.99 -11.91
N GLN A 134 -6.42 -21.41 -12.89
CA GLN A 134 -6.86 -21.82 -14.23
C GLN A 134 -6.99 -23.35 -14.37
N ALA A 135 -6.56 -24.12 -13.36
CA ALA A 135 -6.73 -25.56 -13.38
C ALA A 135 -8.20 -25.93 -13.18
N ALA A 136 -8.68 -26.90 -13.96
CA ALA A 136 -10.09 -27.33 -13.96
C ALA A 136 -10.57 -27.88 -12.61
N ASP A 137 -9.66 -28.34 -11.76
CA ASP A 137 -9.91 -28.88 -10.43
C ASP A 137 -9.67 -27.87 -9.30
N SER A 138 -9.20 -26.65 -9.60
CA SER A 138 -8.91 -25.66 -8.56
C SER A 138 -10.19 -25.11 -7.95
N LYS A 139 -10.22 -25.06 -6.62
CA LYS A 139 -11.27 -24.37 -5.88
C LYS A 139 -10.88 -22.92 -5.75
N THR A 140 -11.56 -22.03 -6.46
CA THR A 140 -11.26 -20.60 -6.41
C THR A 140 -12.36 -19.83 -5.70
N VAL A 141 -11.97 -18.72 -5.08
CA VAL A 141 -12.88 -17.67 -4.63
C VAL A 141 -12.52 -16.38 -5.37
N THR A 142 -13.52 -15.57 -5.69
CA THR A 142 -13.36 -14.30 -6.39
C THR A 142 -14.18 -13.23 -5.70
N ILE A 143 -13.59 -12.05 -5.53
CA ILE A 143 -14.29 -10.82 -5.12
C ILE A 143 -14.38 -9.87 -6.31
N THR A 144 -15.38 -8.99 -6.27
CA THR A 144 -15.50 -7.86 -7.20
C THR A 144 -15.13 -6.59 -6.47
N MET A 145 -14.15 -5.86 -7.01
CA MET A 145 -13.68 -4.59 -6.50
C MET A 145 -14.65 -3.45 -6.85
N SER A 146 -14.49 -2.28 -6.22
CA SER A 146 -15.34 -1.09 -6.46
C SER A 146 -15.28 -0.59 -7.91
N ASN A 147 -14.18 -0.81 -8.62
CA ASN A 147 -14.04 -0.55 -10.07
C ASN A 147 -14.64 -1.64 -10.97
N GLY A 148 -15.20 -2.71 -10.41
CA GLY A 148 -15.70 -3.87 -11.17
C GLY A 148 -14.60 -4.87 -11.57
N ALA A 149 -13.33 -4.65 -11.21
CA ALA A 149 -12.28 -5.63 -11.41
C ALA A 149 -12.54 -6.88 -10.55
N GLN A 150 -12.17 -8.04 -11.08
CA GLN A 150 -12.29 -9.30 -10.36
C GLN A 150 -10.92 -9.75 -9.88
N VAL A 151 -10.82 -10.06 -8.59
CA VAL A 151 -9.61 -10.61 -7.97
C VAL A 151 -9.99 -11.93 -7.33
N GLY A 152 -9.22 -12.97 -7.64
CA GLY A 152 -9.48 -14.30 -7.11
C GLY A 152 -8.21 -15.02 -6.68
N MET A 153 -8.40 -16.07 -5.88
CA MET A 153 -7.32 -16.93 -5.42
C MET A 153 -7.78 -18.38 -5.33
N ALA A 154 -6.82 -19.29 -5.44
CA ALA A 154 -7.03 -20.71 -5.17
C ALA A 154 -7.09 -20.95 -3.65
N THR A 155 -8.19 -21.53 -3.18
CA THR A 155 -8.44 -21.89 -1.77
C THR A 155 -7.75 -23.20 -1.37
N ASP A 156 -7.45 -24.08 -2.33
CA ASP A 156 -6.74 -25.35 -2.13
C ASP A 156 -5.21 -25.21 -2.09
N SER A 157 -4.71 -23.98 -2.20
CA SER A 157 -3.30 -23.62 -2.05
C SER A 157 -2.89 -23.43 -0.59
N CYS A 158 -1.59 -23.38 -0.31
CA CYS A 158 -1.11 -23.07 1.04
C CYS A 158 -1.42 -21.63 1.47
N ILE A 159 -1.41 -20.66 0.55
CA ILE A 159 -1.91 -19.32 0.84
C ILE A 159 -3.42 -19.36 1.12
N GLY A 160 -4.20 -20.10 0.34
CA GLY A 160 -5.65 -20.25 0.53
C GLY A 160 -6.02 -20.82 1.90
N ARG A 161 -5.33 -21.90 2.31
CA ARG A 161 -5.51 -22.49 3.64
C ARG A 161 -5.12 -21.54 4.78
N ALA A 162 -4.01 -20.82 4.63
CA ALA A 162 -3.58 -19.84 5.63
C ALA A 162 -4.57 -18.66 5.72
N ALA A 163 -5.08 -18.20 4.57
CA ALA A 163 -6.12 -17.18 4.49
C ALA A 163 -7.39 -17.61 5.23
N GLU A 164 -7.87 -18.84 5.03
CA GLU A 164 -9.02 -19.38 5.76
C GLU A 164 -8.75 -19.48 7.27
N ALA A 165 -7.57 -19.94 7.68
CA ALA A 165 -7.22 -20.07 9.09
C ALA A 165 -7.17 -18.71 9.82
N VAL A 166 -6.57 -17.70 9.20
CA VAL A 166 -6.36 -16.39 9.83
C VAL A 166 -7.56 -15.47 9.63
N PHE A 167 -8.13 -15.39 8.42
CA PHE A 167 -9.23 -14.46 8.10
C PHE A 167 -10.61 -15.11 8.17
N GLY A 168 -10.69 -16.42 8.42
CA GLY A 168 -11.95 -17.18 8.52
C GLY A 168 -12.53 -17.55 7.16
N SER A 169 -12.11 -16.86 6.10
CA SER A 169 -12.39 -17.20 4.71
C SER A 169 -11.33 -16.59 3.79
N ALA A 170 -11.11 -17.23 2.65
CA ALA A 170 -10.27 -16.67 1.59
C ALA A 170 -10.88 -15.38 0.99
N GLU A 171 -12.21 -15.22 1.02
CA GLU A 171 -12.88 -13.98 0.61
C GLU A 171 -12.49 -12.79 1.51
N ASN A 172 -12.48 -12.99 2.83
CA ASN A 172 -12.10 -11.96 3.79
C ASN A 172 -10.64 -11.56 3.63
N TYR A 173 -9.77 -12.54 3.39
CA TYR A 173 -8.37 -12.28 3.04
C TYR A 173 -8.26 -11.42 1.78
N LEU A 174 -9.00 -11.75 0.71
CA LEU A 174 -9.00 -10.94 -0.51
C LEU A 174 -9.51 -9.52 -0.27
N LYS A 175 -10.59 -9.34 0.49
CA LYS A 175 -11.12 -8.01 0.83
C LYS A 175 -10.11 -7.19 1.62
N TYR A 176 -9.49 -7.78 2.64
CA TYR A 176 -8.49 -7.09 3.47
C TYR A 176 -7.25 -6.71 2.64
N THR A 177 -6.67 -7.65 1.91
CA THR A 177 -5.43 -7.42 1.14
C THR A 177 -5.62 -6.50 -0.07
N ASN A 178 -6.81 -6.46 -0.66
CA ASN A 178 -7.11 -5.55 -1.77
C ASN A 178 -7.67 -4.20 -1.31
N PHE A 179 -7.96 -4.01 -0.02
CA PHE A 179 -8.50 -2.74 0.46
C PHE A 179 -7.56 -1.55 0.20
N ILE A 180 -6.24 -1.75 0.31
CA ILE A 180 -5.27 -0.71 -0.07
C ILE A 180 -5.30 -0.43 -1.59
N ASN A 181 -5.45 -1.46 -2.42
CA ASN A 181 -5.62 -1.26 -3.87
C ASN A 181 -6.91 -0.49 -4.16
N GLU A 182 -8.00 -0.80 -3.47
CA GLU A 182 -9.27 -0.05 -3.54
C GLU A 182 -9.09 1.41 -3.14
N LEU A 183 -8.36 1.66 -2.07
CA LEU A 183 -8.11 2.99 -1.54
C LEU A 183 -7.24 3.84 -2.46
N ILE A 184 -6.20 3.24 -3.05
CA ILE A 184 -5.21 3.96 -3.87
C ILE A 184 -5.71 4.12 -5.31
N THR A 185 -6.35 3.08 -5.86
CA THR A 185 -6.90 3.11 -7.22
C THR A 185 -8.34 3.58 -7.27
N GLY A 186 -8.99 3.76 -6.12
CA GLY A 186 -10.19 4.58 -5.88
C GLY A 186 -11.46 4.15 -6.59
N GLY A 187 -11.54 2.92 -7.09
CA GLY A 187 -12.45 2.66 -8.20
C GLY A 187 -12.06 3.54 -9.42
N SER A 188 -12.48 3.25 -10.64
CA SER A 188 -11.99 4.01 -11.83
C SER A 188 -12.19 5.55 -11.81
N LYS A 189 -12.97 6.11 -10.88
CA LYS A 189 -13.26 7.56 -10.78
C LYS A 189 -12.36 8.35 -9.81
N ASN A 190 -11.77 7.72 -8.79
CA ASN A 190 -10.96 8.40 -7.77
C ASN A 190 -9.51 7.89 -7.73
N ASN A 191 -8.98 7.47 -8.89
CA ASN A 191 -7.64 6.90 -8.99
C ASN A 191 -6.55 7.94 -8.70
N ALA A 192 -6.00 7.90 -7.48
CA ALA A 192 -4.97 8.82 -7.03
C ALA A 192 -3.68 8.69 -7.84
N VAL A 193 -3.34 7.46 -8.26
CA VAL A 193 -2.14 7.16 -9.07
C VAL A 193 -2.25 7.85 -10.43
N GLU A 194 -3.40 7.75 -11.08
CA GLU A 194 -3.62 8.37 -12.39
C GLU A 194 -3.51 9.89 -12.31
N GLU A 195 -4.15 10.49 -11.30
CA GLU A 195 -4.16 11.95 -11.11
C GLU A 195 -2.79 12.50 -10.72
N MET A 196 -2.05 11.81 -9.85
CA MET A 196 -0.64 12.14 -9.58
C MET A 196 0.21 11.98 -10.85
N GLY A 197 0.00 10.93 -11.63
CA GLY A 197 0.68 10.71 -12.90
C GLY A 197 0.43 11.82 -13.92
N LYS A 198 -0.80 12.35 -14.01
CA LYS A 198 -1.12 13.54 -14.83
C LYS A 198 -0.36 14.75 -14.29
N TYR A 199 -0.42 15.00 -12.99
CA TYR A 199 0.30 16.09 -12.35
C TYR A 199 1.80 16.06 -12.63
N TYR A 200 2.47 14.89 -12.52
CA TYR A 200 3.90 14.77 -12.80
C TYR A 200 4.28 15.03 -14.26
N ARG A 201 3.39 14.70 -15.21
CA ARG A 201 3.61 14.97 -16.63
C ARG A 201 3.40 16.44 -16.99
N ASP A 202 2.42 17.09 -16.36
CA ASP A 202 2.04 18.45 -16.69
C ASP A 202 2.89 19.51 -15.93
N ASP A 203 3.44 19.16 -14.76
CA ASP A 203 4.32 20.04 -13.99
C ASP A 203 5.72 20.13 -14.63
N THR A 204 6.05 21.31 -15.13
CA THR A 204 7.35 21.59 -15.78
C THR A 204 8.39 22.17 -14.82
N THR A 205 8.02 22.46 -13.56
CA THR A 205 8.91 23.15 -12.61
C THR A 205 10.03 22.24 -12.14
N TYR A 206 9.74 20.95 -11.97
CA TYR A 206 10.75 19.94 -11.65
C TYR A 206 11.79 19.80 -12.77
N GLY A 207 11.35 19.63 -14.03
CA GLY A 207 12.26 19.53 -15.17
C GLY A 207 13.11 20.77 -15.37
N ALA A 208 12.55 21.96 -15.13
CA ALA A 208 13.30 23.22 -15.15
C ALA A 208 14.43 23.23 -14.11
N CYS A 209 14.13 22.82 -12.87
CA CYS A 209 15.14 22.71 -11.80
C CYS A 209 16.24 21.68 -12.13
N MET A 210 15.87 20.51 -12.67
CA MET A 210 16.85 19.49 -13.04
C MET A 210 17.76 19.97 -14.16
N LYS A 211 17.22 20.69 -15.14
CA LYS A 211 18.00 21.33 -16.19
C LYS A 211 18.97 22.38 -15.65
N GLU A 212 18.55 23.24 -14.73
CA GLU A 212 19.42 24.21 -14.05
C GLU A 212 20.53 23.52 -13.23
N SER A 213 20.25 22.33 -12.71
CA SER A 213 21.20 21.48 -11.99
C SER A 213 22.13 20.66 -12.90
N GLY A 214 22.05 20.85 -14.23
CA GLY A 214 22.93 20.21 -15.21
C GLY A 214 22.37 18.94 -15.87
N TYR A 215 21.12 18.57 -15.59
CA TYR A 215 20.47 17.35 -16.08
C TYR A 215 19.32 17.67 -17.06
N ALA A 216 19.66 18.15 -18.26
CA ALA A 216 18.67 18.63 -19.23
C ALA A 216 17.75 17.54 -19.84
N ASP A 217 18.15 16.27 -19.76
CA ASP A 217 17.38 15.13 -20.28
C ASP A 217 16.30 14.62 -19.30
N ILE A 218 16.24 15.19 -18.09
CA ILE A 218 15.27 14.84 -17.05
C ILE A 218 14.18 15.92 -17.05
N GLN A 219 12.98 15.58 -17.53
CA GLN A 219 11.90 16.54 -17.75
C GLN A 219 10.79 16.41 -16.71
N HIS A 220 10.54 15.19 -16.24
CA HIS A 220 9.44 14.87 -15.34
C HIS A 220 9.92 14.14 -14.10
N PHE A 221 9.15 14.27 -13.03
CA PHE A 221 9.36 13.47 -11.83
C PHE A 221 9.26 11.98 -12.16
N GLY A 222 10.21 11.18 -11.66
CA GLY A 222 10.34 9.75 -11.98
C GLY A 222 11.28 9.44 -13.15
N ASP A 223 11.76 10.43 -13.91
CA ASP A 223 12.71 10.20 -15.00
C ASP A 223 14.13 9.87 -14.50
N ALA A 224 14.53 10.41 -13.34
CA ALA A 224 15.90 10.30 -12.84
C ALA A 224 16.39 8.85 -12.59
N PRO A 225 15.58 7.94 -12.00
CA PRO A 225 15.92 6.53 -11.92
C PRO A 225 16.17 5.88 -13.30
N SER A 226 15.35 6.20 -14.29
CA SER A 226 15.48 5.65 -15.65
C SER A 226 16.70 6.22 -16.37
N TYR A 227 16.96 7.52 -16.18
CA TYR A 227 18.18 8.17 -16.65
C TYR A 227 19.43 7.52 -16.05
N ALA A 228 19.43 7.22 -14.75
CA ALA A 228 20.54 6.58 -14.06
C ALA A 228 20.81 5.17 -14.61
N GLU A 229 19.78 4.35 -14.77
CA GLU A 229 19.91 3.00 -15.33
C GLU A 229 20.43 3.03 -16.78
N LYS A 230 19.91 3.93 -17.62
CA LYS A 230 20.38 4.09 -19.00
C LYS A 230 21.85 4.53 -19.07
N THR A 231 22.28 5.34 -18.11
CA THR A 231 23.63 5.93 -18.10
C THR A 231 24.68 4.97 -17.54
N TRP A 232 24.37 4.27 -16.45
CA TRP A 232 25.36 3.44 -15.71
C TRP A 232 25.04 1.94 -15.69
N GLY A 233 23.83 1.54 -16.07
CA GLY A 233 23.36 0.16 -15.95
C GLY A 233 23.22 -0.30 -14.49
N LYS A 234 23.04 -1.61 -14.33
CA LYS A 234 23.01 -2.27 -13.01
C LYS A 234 24.43 -2.63 -12.56
N TYR A 235 25.07 -1.74 -11.79
CA TYR A 235 26.49 -1.86 -11.45
C TYR A 235 26.78 -2.07 -9.96
N LYS A 236 25.91 -1.58 -9.05
CA LYS A 236 26.17 -1.64 -7.60
C LYS A 236 25.45 -2.79 -6.92
N ALA A 237 26.08 -3.42 -5.92
CA ALA A 237 25.42 -4.42 -5.09
C ALA A 237 24.32 -3.78 -4.22
N ALA A 238 23.38 -4.57 -3.70
CA ALA A 238 22.18 -4.07 -3.03
C ALA A 238 22.41 -3.11 -1.83
N ASN A 239 23.56 -3.22 -1.17
CA ASN A 239 23.94 -2.39 -0.01
C ASN A 239 25.22 -1.56 -0.27
N ALA A 240 25.67 -1.47 -1.53
CA ALA A 240 26.81 -0.65 -1.88
C ALA A 240 26.35 0.79 -2.13
N ALA A 241 27.14 1.76 -1.64
CA ALA A 241 26.93 3.17 -1.97
C ALA A 241 27.05 3.39 -3.48
N ALA A 242 26.32 4.38 -3.98
CA ALA A 242 26.41 4.82 -5.37
C ALA A 242 27.78 5.49 -5.64
N ASN A 243 28.21 5.53 -6.90
CA ASN A 243 29.37 6.31 -7.31
C ASN A 243 29.08 7.83 -7.20
N ALA A 244 30.14 8.65 -7.32
CA ALA A 244 30.02 10.10 -7.11
C ALA A 244 29.07 10.77 -8.11
N GLU A 245 29.03 10.27 -9.35
CA GLU A 245 28.20 10.79 -10.42
C GLU A 245 26.71 10.54 -10.16
N GLU A 246 26.34 9.32 -9.73
CA GLU A 246 24.98 8.98 -9.36
C GLU A 246 24.55 9.68 -8.06
N GLN A 247 25.45 9.83 -7.09
CA GLN A 247 25.18 10.64 -5.89
C GLN A 247 24.89 12.10 -6.25
N SER A 248 25.68 12.70 -7.15
CA SER A 248 25.42 14.06 -7.64
C SER A 248 24.03 14.19 -8.26
N LEU A 249 23.63 13.21 -9.08
CA LEU A 249 22.29 13.18 -9.66
C LEU A 249 21.21 13.05 -8.60
N ALA A 250 21.36 12.14 -7.65
CA ALA A 250 20.41 11.92 -6.56
C ALA A 250 20.28 13.15 -5.64
N HIS A 251 21.37 13.87 -5.38
CA HIS A 251 21.32 15.13 -4.62
C HIS A 251 20.60 16.23 -5.40
N ALA A 252 20.84 16.35 -6.72
CA ALA A 252 20.12 17.31 -7.56
C ALA A 252 18.62 16.99 -7.60
N ASP A 253 18.27 15.72 -7.81
CA ASP A 253 16.87 15.24 -7.81
C ASP A 253 16.20 15.57 -6.47
N TYR A 254 16.78 15.16 -5.34
CA TYR A 254 16.27 15.48 -4.00
C TYR A 254 16.03 16.99 -3.79
N ASN A 255 17.00 17.83 -4.18
CA ASN A 255 16.89 19.27 -4.03
C ASN A 255 15.78 19.84 -4.92
N CYS A 256 15.60 19.33 -6.14
CA CYS A 256 14.53 19.73 -7.03
C CYS A 256 13.15 19.25 -6.56
N GLN A 257 13.04 18.04 -6.02
CA GLN A 257 11.82 17.56 -5.38
C GLN A 257 11.41 18.47 -4.22
N LYS A 258 12.39 18.87 -3.39
CA LYS A 258 12.18 19.76 -2.24
C LYS A 258 11.81 21.19 -2.63
N SER A 259 12.53 21.79 -3.59
CA SER A 259 12.35 23.19 -3.98
C SER A 259 11.03 23.44 -4.71
N THR A 260 10.60 22.47 -5.52
CA THR A 260 9.34 22.56 -6.28
C THR A 260 8.11 22.18 -5.47
N GLY A 261 8.31 21.46 -4.36
CA GLY A 261 7.21 20.92 -3.54
C GLY A 261 6.37 19.87 -4.27
N ILE A 262 6.94 19.23 -5.30
CA ILE A 262 6.23 18.26 -6.15
C ILE A 262 5.65 17.10 -5.34
N LEU A 263 6.39 16.60 -4.34
CA LEU A 263 5.92 15.53 -3.46
C LEU A 263 4.77 15.98 -2.55
N THR A 264 4.80 17.21 -2.04
CA THR A 264 3.72 17.74 -1.20
C THR A 264 2.42 17.89 -2.00
N LYS A 265 2.51 18.36 -3.25
CA LYS A 265 1.35 18.45 -4.14
C LYS A 265 0.80 17.06 -4.48
N ALA A 266 1.65 16.10 -4.81
CA ALA A 266 1.24 14.72 -5.06
C ALA A 266 0.56 14.09 -3.84
N GLN A 267 1.12 14.27 -2.64
CA GLN A 267 0.50 13.83 -1.40
C GLN A 267 -0.88 14.45 -1.22
N ASN A 268 -1.06 15.75 -1.48
CA ASN A 268 -2.37 16.39 -1.39
C ASN A 268 -3.40 15.79 -2.37
N ILE A 269 -2.99 15.49 -3.61
CA ILE A 269 -3.83 14.79 -4.59
C ILE A 269 -4.26 13.43 -4.03
N TYR A 270 -3.31 12.64 -3.50
CA TYR A 270 -3.61 11.36 -2.88
C TYR A 270 -4.64 11.51 -1.75
N TYR A 271 -4.40 12.41 -0.80
CA TYR A 271 -5.29 12.59 0.33
C TYR A 271 -6.67 13.05 -0.11
N GLU A 272 -6.79 13.96 -1.08
CA GLU A 272 -8.07 14.42 -1.61
C GLU A 272 -8.88 13.27 -2.24
N LYS A 273 -8.23 12.47 -3.08
CA LYS A 273 -8.86 11.32 -3.75
C LYS A 273 -9.22 10.20 -2.79
N ALA A 274 -8.31 9.87 -1.87
CA ALA A 274 -8.54 8.91 -0.80
C ALA A 274 -9.69 9.36 0.12
N ALA A 275 -9.73 10.63 0.52
CA ALA A 275 -10.81 11.16 1.36
C ALA A 275 -12.17 11.11 0.66
N THR A 276 -12.22 11.44 -0.64
CA THR A 276 -13.45 11.31 -1.45
C THR A 276 -13.91 9.86 -1.49
N TRP A 277 -13.00 8.93 -1.80
CA TRP A 277 -13.32 7.52 -1.87
C TRP A 277 -13.79 6.95 -0.52
N LEU A 278 -13.12 7.30 0.57
CA LEU A 278 -13.47 6.86 1.93
C LEU A 278 -14.89 7.30 2.33
N ASN A 279 -15.29 8.53 1.98
CA ASN A 279 -16.64 9.02 2.25
C ASN A 279 -17.70 8.27 1.44
N GLU A 280 -17.37 7.81 0.24
CA GLU A 280 -18.29 7.05 -0.63
C GLU A 280 -18.40 5.57 -0.25
N HIS A 281 -17.43 5.02 0.49
CA HIS A 281 -17.29 3.59 0.76
C HIS A 281 -17.27 3.22 2.25
N GLU A 282 -17.92 4.02 3.12
CA GLU A 282 -18.02 3.76 4.56
C GLU A 282 -18.39 2.30 4.93
N PRO A 283 -19.37 1.64 4.27
CA PRO A 283 -19.69 0.24 4.58
C PRO A 283 -18.53 -0.72 4.37
N LEU A 284 -17.74 -0.54 3.30
CA LEU A 284 -16.58 -1.38 2.99
C LEU A 284 -15.46 -1.18 4.02
N ILE A 285 -15.24 0.05 4.48
CA ILE A 285 -14.27 0.35 5.55
C ILE A 285 -14.65 -0.38 6.84
N LEU A 286 -15.93 -0.30 7.22
CA LEU A 286 -16.43 -0.96 8.43
C LEU A 286 -16.31 -2.49 8.33
N GLU A 287 -16.58 -3.05 7.17
CA GLU A 287 -16.41 -4.47 6.87
C GLU A 287 -14.94 -4.90 7.02
N VAL A 288 -14.02 -4.20 6.36
CA VAL A 288 -12.58 -4.53 6.41
C VAL A 288 -12.02 -4.37 7.82
N ARG A 289 -12.47 -3.38 8.59
CA ARG A 289 -12.09 -3.22 10.00
C ARG A 289 -12.56 -4.39 10.87
N ASP A 290 -13.77 -4.89 10.64
CA ASP A 290 -14.25 -6.05 11.40
C ASP A 290 -13.50 -7.33 10.99
N ILE A 291 -13.21 -7.50 9.69
CA ILE A 291 -12.35 -8.58 9.19
C ILE A 291 -10.98 -8.54 9.87
N GLU A 292 -10.35 -7.36 9.95
CA GLU A 292 -9.05 -7.19 10.58
C GLU A 292 -9.09 -7.55 12.07
N ARG A 293 -10.08 -7.04 12.81
CA ARG A 293 -10.24 -7.36 14.24
C ARG A 293 -10.38 -8.87 14.46
N GLN A 294 -11.23 -9.53 13.67
CA GLN A 294 -11.40 -10.99 13.76
C GLN A 294 -10.11 -11.72 13.38
N ALA A 295 -9.37 -11.25 12.37
CA ALA A 295 -8.11 -11.83 11.97
C ALA A 295 -7.03 -11.68 13.04
N GLN A 296 -6.97 -10.54 13.74
CA GLN A 296 -6.08 -10.34 14.89
C GLN A 296 -6.40 -11.31 16.03
N GLU A 297 -7.68 -11.50 16.36
CA GLU A 297 -8.11 -12.46 17.38
C GLU A 297 -7.72 -13.90 17.03
N ARG A 298 -7.92 -14.31 15.78
CA ARG A 298 -7.50 -15.64 15.30
C ARG A 298 -5.98 -15.78 15.25
N ALA A 299 -5.28 -14.77 14.75
CA ALA A 299 -3.82 -14.76 14.68
C ALA A 299 -3.21 -14.90 16.08
N ALA A 300 -3.71 -14.15 17.06
CA ALA A 300 -3.26 -14.27 18.45
C ALA A 300 -3.49 -15.68 19.01
N ALA A 301 -4.61 -16.33 18.68
CA ALA A 301 -4.86 -17.71 19.09
C ALA A 301 -3.89 -18.71 18.42
N LEU A 302 -3.58 -18.52 17.14
CA LEU A 302 -2.66 -19.38 16.38
C LEU A 302 -1.18 -19.17 16.80
N VAL A 303 -0.81 -17.96 17.20
CA VAL A 303 0.55 -17.64 17.65
C VAL A 303 0.78 -18.08 19.09
N ASN A 304 -0.18 -17.86 19.99
CA ASN A 304 -0.04 -18.20 21.42
C ASN A 304 -0.48 -19.64 21.78
N GLY A 305 -1.22 -20.31 20.89
CA GLY A 305 -1.68 -21.68 21.08
C GLY A 305 -0.70 -22.76 20.59
N ASN A 306 0.46 -22.36 20.08
CA ASN A 306 1.56 -23.24 19.65
C ASN A 306 2.71 -23.23 20.64
#